data_AF-A0A661ZAT4-F1
#
_entry.id   AF-A0A661ZAT4-F1
#
_cell.length_a   1.000
_cell.length_b   1.000
_cell.length_c   1.000
_cell.angle_alpha   90.00
_cell.angle_beta   90.00
_cell.angle_gamma   90.00
#
_symmetry.space_group_name_H-M   'P 1'
#
loop_
_entity.id
_entity.type
_entity.pdbx_description
1 polymer ?
#
loop_
_entity_poly.entity_id
_entity_poly.type
_entity_poly.pdbx_seq_one_letter_code
_entity_poly.pdbx_strand_id
1 'polypeptide(L)'
;MLFRTFLFLLISLTIVNPLLSQTENHDNPCPICKDGVHVSDSPYKKGIKTELPFLIAGTGLVGSGFLLQSINTTEAFSENEINNLDRNSVNPFDRPATYNWDPGAATTSDYLAVGVMVLPALLLSTHHTRSDLGNLIVMGLEVGMINYGIALSVKNLANRTRPYVYNPNAPLGEKTNDDGRLSFFSAHTSHTAAVSFFFAKVMNDYHPNMKTGLKITMWTVAMAVPTATAYL
;
A
#
# COMPACT_ATOMS: atom_id res chain seq x y z
N MET A 1 6.41 -14.55 13.04
CA MET A 1 5.45 -13.53 12.53
C MET A 1 4.92 -13.91 11.15
N LEU A 2 5.80 -14.08 10.13
CA LEU A 2 5.45 -14.48 8.75
C LEU A 2 4.44 -15.64 8.60
N PHE A 3 4.59 -16.73 9.36
CA PHE A 3 3.68 -17.88 9.26
C PHE A 3 2.23 -17.56 9.69
N ARG A 4 2.05 -16.75 10.74
CA ARG A 4 0.72 -16.36 11.22
C ARG A 4 0.06 -15.40 10.23
N THR A 5 0.83 -14.46 9.68
CA THR A 5 0.36 -13.55 8.63
C THR A 5 -0.04 -14.32 7.36
N PHE A 6 0.77 -15.29 6.93
CA PHE A 6 0.46 -16.15 5.79
C PHE A 6 -0.83 -16.97 5.97
N LEU A 7 -1.06 -17.51 7.18
CA LEU A 7 -2.29 -18.22 7.51
C LEU A 7 -3.52 -17.31 7.49
N PHE A 8 -3.41 -16.08 8.00
CA PHE A 8 -4.48 -15.07 7.91
C PHE A 8 -4.79 -14.70 6.46
N LEU A 9 -3.77 -14.50 5.63
CA LEU A 9 -3.95 -14.22 4.20
C LEU A 9 -4.71 -15.37 3.52
N LEU A 10 -4.30 -16.63 3.77
CA LEU A 10 -4.98 -17.83 3.26
C LEU A 10 -6.45 -17.94 3.68
N ILE A 11 -6.76 -17.65 4.96
CA ILE A 11 -8.14 -17.67 5.47
C ILE A 11 -8.98 -16.55 4.84
N SER A 12 -8.42 -15.35 4.69
CA SER A 12 -9.12 -14.25 4.02
C SER A 12 -9.40 -14.54 2.54
N LEU A 13 -8.46 -15.20 1.85
CA LEU A 13 -8.65 -15.70 0.50
C LEU A 13 -9.80 -16.72 0.43
N THR A 14 -9.91 -17.67 1.36
CA THR A 14 -10.99 -18.67 1.32
C THR A 14 -12.38 -18.09 1.62
N ILE A 15 -12.48 -17.03 2.41
CA ILE A 15 -13.75 -16.36 2.73
C ILE A 15 -14.23 -15.48 1.57
N VAL A 16 -13.31 -14.76 0.90
CA VAL A 16 -13.68 -13.77 -0.13
C VAL A 16 -13.81 -14.40 -1.52
N ASN A 17 -13.07 -15.48 -1.79
CA ASN A 17 -13.08 -16.15 -3.10
C ASN A 17 -14.49 -16.59 -3.55
N PRO A 18 -15.38 -17.17 -2.72
CA PRO A 18 -16.75 -17.52 -3.13
C PRO A 18 -17.61 -16.33 -3.57
N LEU A 19 -17.31 -15.11 -3.11
CA LEU A 19 -18.06 -13.90 -3.48
C LEU A 19 -17.63 -13.33 -4.84
N LEU A 20 -16.38 -13.58 -5.22
CA LEU A 20 -15.77 -13.05 -6.44
C LEU A 20 -15.58 -14.12 -7.52
N SER A 21 -15.79 -15.40 -7.19
CA SER A 21 -15.51 -16.51 -8.09
C SER A 21 -16.35 -16.41 -9.37
N GLN A 22 -15.67 -16.49 -10.51
CA GLN A 22 -16.29 -16.59 -11.83
C GLN A 22 -15.68 -17.76 -12.58
N THR A 23 -16.51 -18.51 -13.28
CA THR A 23 -16.08 -19.61 -14.17
C THR A 23 -16.27 -19.23 -15.63
N GLU A 24 -15.55 -19.89 -16.52
CA GLU A 24 -15.62 -19.72 -17.98
C GLU A 24 -16.98 -20.10 -18.61
N ASN A 25 -17.84 -20.84 -17.90
CA ASN A 25 -19.04 -21.44 -18.48
C ASN A 25 -20.14 -20.42 -18.84
N HIS A 26 -20.70 -20.55 -20.04
CA HIS A 26 -21.69 -19.65 -20.67
C HIS A 26 -22.98 -19.41 -19.86
N ASP A 27 -23.28 -20.26 -18.87
CA ASP A 27 -24.47 -20.15 -18.02
C ASP A 27 -24.21 -19.48 -16.66
N ASN A 28 -22.97 -19.09 -16.34
CA ASN A 28 -22.64 -18.62 -14.99
C ASN A 28 -22.70 -17.09 -14.85
N PRO A 29 -23.59 -16.57 -14.00
CA PRO A 29 -23.81 -15.15 -13.85
C PRO A 29 -22.61 -14.53 -13.13
N CYS A 30 -21.95 -13.53 -13.72
CA CYS A 30 -21.05 -12.62 -13.04
C CYS A 30 -21.75 -12.10 -11.76
N PRO A 31 -21.40 -12.60 -10.56
CA PRO A 31 -22.21 -12.37 -9.35
C PRO A 31 -22.14 -10.89 -8.91
N ILE A 32 -21.08 -10.20 -9.36
CA ILE A 32 -20.81 -8.81 -9.09
C ILE A 32 -21.41 -7.86 -10.15
N CYS A 33 -21.88 -8.35 -11.28
CA CYS A 33 -22.50 -7.57 -12.37
C CYS A 33 -24.02 -7.44 -12.17
N LYS A 34 -24.62 -6.34 -12.65
CA LYS A 34 -26.07 -6.06 -12.48
C LYS A 34 -26.98 -7.13 -13.07
N ASP A 35 -26.67 -7.63 -14.26
CA ASP A 35 -27.51 -8.60 -14.99
C ASP A 35 -26.92 -10.00 -15.01
N GLY A 36 -25.89 -10.26 -14.19
CA GLY A 36 -25.12 -11.50 -14.26
C GLY A 36 -24.26 -11.64 -15.53
N VAL A 37 -24.24 -10.65 -16.41
CA VAL A 37 -23.48 -10.71 -17.66
C VAL A 37 -22.18 -9.92 -17.52
N HIS A 38 -21.05 -10.54 -17.87
CA HIS A 38 -19.77 -9.87 -18.02
C HIS A 38 -19.65 -9.28 -19.42
N VAL A 39 -19.10 -8.07 -19.56
CA VAL A 39 -19.11 -7.31 -20.83
C VAL A 39 -17.73 -6.85 -21.29
N SER A 40 -16.65 -7.15 -20.56
CA SER A 40 -15.30 -6.68 -20.91
C SER A 40 -14.23 -7.74 -20.69
N ASP A 41 -13.69 -8.35 -21.75
CA ASP A 41 -12.75 -9.46 -21.58
C ASP A 41 -11.37 -9.03 -21.06
N SER A 42 -10.81 -7.95 -21.60
CA SER A 42 -9.62 -7.29 -21.07
C SER A 42 -9.64 -5.80 -21.42
N PRO A 43 -9.75 -4.91 -20.43
CA PRO A 43 -9.74 -3.47 -20.66
C PRO A 43 -8.32 -2.91 -20.93
N TYR A 44 -7.27 -3.69 -20.67
CA TYR A 44 -5.87 -3.24 -20.74
C TYR A 44 -5.19 -3.78 -22.00
N LYS A 45 -4.66 -2.88 -22.82
CA LYS A 45 -3.95 -3.25 -24.06
C LYS A 45 -2.45 -3.28 -23.82
N LYS A 46 -1.83 -4.41 -24.16
CA LYS A 46 -0.37 -4.58 -24.13
C LYS A 46 0.27 -3.76 -25.24
N GLY A 47 1.35 -3.04 -24.92
CA GLY A 47 2.20 -2.43 -25.91
C GLY A 47 3.53 -1.99 -25.32
N ILE A 48 4.64 -2.29 -26.00
CA ILE A 48 5.96 -1.79 -25.55
C ILE A 48 5.93 -0.27 -25.38
N LYS A 49 5.24 0.45 -26.26
CA LYS A 49 5.11 1.90 -26.18
C LYS A 49 4.28 2.40 -24.99
N THR A 50 3.36 1.58 -24.45
CA THR A 50 2.52 1.94 -23.30
C THR A 50 3.21 1.59 -21.99
N GLU A 51 3.83 0.40 -21.89
CA GLU A 51 4.45 -0.08 -20.64
C GLU A 51 5.86 0.50 -20.43
N LEU A 52 6.65 0.66 -21.50
CA LEU A 52 8.06 1.05 -21.38
C LEU A 52 8.28 2.37 -20.61
N PRO A 53 7.47 3.44 -20.79
CA PRO A 53 7.61 4.66 -19.99
C PRO A 53 7.43 4.41 -18.48
N PHE A 54 6.45 3.60 -18.08
CA PHE A 54 6.19 3.31 -16.67
C PHE A 54 7.25 2.39 -16.07
N LEU A 55 7.74 1.41 -16.82
CA LEU A 55 8.85 0.56 -16.39
C LEU A 55 10.15 1.35 -16.22
N ILE A 56 10.47 2.24 -17.15
CA ILE A 56 11.64 3.14 -17.05
C ILE A 56 11.48 4.06 -15.83
N ALA A 57 10.30 4.69 -15.68
CA ALA A 57 10.04 5.60 -14.57
C ALA A 57 10.13 4.86 -13.22
N GLY A 58 9.48 3.70 -13.09
CA GLY A 58 9.51 2.88 -11.88
C GLY A 58 10.92 2.42 -11.53
N THR A 59 11.66 1.87 -12.49
CA THR A 59 13.05 1.43 -12.27
C THR A 59 13.96 2.61 -11.91
N GLY A 60 13.82 3.74 -12.60
CA GLY A 60 14.57 4.96 -12.31
C GLY A 60 14.28 5.49 -10.91
N LEU A 61 13.02 5.51 -10.50
CA LEU A 61 12.61 5.94 -9.16
C LEU A 61 13.17 5.02 -8.07
N VAL A 62 13.06 3.69 -8.24
CA VAL A 62 13.63 2.73 -7.29
C VAL A 62 15.16 2.87 -7.21
N GLY A 63 15.83 2.95 -8.34
CA GLY A 63 17.28 3.17 -8.40
C GLY A 63 17.69 4.48 -7.73
N SER A 64 16.95 5.56 -7.97
CA SER A 64 17.18 6.85 -7.31
C SER A 64 16.98 6.76 -5.79
N GLY A 65 15.96 6.02 -5.33
CA GLY A 65 15.69 5.85 -3.90
C GLY A 65 16.81 5.10 -3.19
N PHE A 66 17.31 4.01 -3.78
CA PHE A 66 18.45 3.28 -3.23
C PHE A 66 19.76 4.09 -3.29
N LEU A 67 19.98 4.86 -4.35
CA LEU A 67 21.12 5.76 -4.43
C LEU A 67 21.04 6.80 -3.31
N LEU A 68 19.90 7.47 -3.17
CA LEU A 68 19.65 8.47 -2.12
C LEU A 68 19.84 7.86 -0.73
N GLN A 69 19.34 6.66 -0.48
CA GLN A 69 19.57 5.94 0.76
C GLN A 69 21.05 5.67 1.01
N SER A 70 21.79 5.25 -0.02
CA SER A 70 23.21 4.90 0.10
C SER A 70 24.11 6.12 0.34
N ILE A 71 23.72 7.29 -0.15
CA ILE A 71 24.46 8.55 0.04
C ILE A 71 23.91 9.40 1.20
N ASN A 72 22.84 8.95 1.87
CA ASN A 72 22.27 9.66 2.99
C ASN A 72 23.19 9.49 4.21
N THR A 73 23.86 10.57 4.60
CA THR A 73 24.78 10.59 5.75
C THR A 73 24.08 10.95 7.06
N THR A 74 22.75 10.90 7.09
CA THR A 74 21.96 11.24 8.26
C THR A 74 22.11 10.15 9.31
N GLU A 75 22.73 10.48 10.44
CA GLU A 75 22.92 9.55 11.55
C GLU A 75 21.68 9.46 12.45
N ALA A 76 21.55 8.33 13.14
CA ALA A 76 20.61 8.17 14.22
C ALA A 76 20.83 9.23 15.32
N PHE A 77 19.78 9.54 16.08
CA PHE A 77 19.92 10.50 17.16
C PHE A 77 20.84 9.99 18.28
N SER A 78 21.72 10.86 18.75
CA SER A 78 22.38 10.70 20.04
C SER A 78 21.43 11.05 21.20
N GLU A 79 21.74 10.55 22.40
CA GLU A 79 20.98 10.87 23.61
C GLU A 79 20.97 12.39 23.90
N ASN A 80 22.10 13.06 23.67
CA ASN A 80 22.21 14.51 23.84
C ASN A 80 21.31 15.28 22.87
N GLU A 81 21.19 14.84 21.61
CA GLU A 81 20.27 15.48 20.67
C GLU A 81 18.81 15.27 21.09
N ILE A 82 18.45 14.05 21.53
CA ILE A 82 17.08 13.74 22.01
C ILE A 82 16.71 14.67 23.17
N ASN A 83 17.61 14.86 24.13
CA ASN A 83 17.39 15.72 25.29
C ASN A 83 17.22 17.20 24.91
N ASN A 84 17.73 17.62 23.75
CA ASN A 84 17.60 18.98 23.23
C ASN A 84 16.42 19.15 22.25
N LEU A 85 15.65 18.11 21.94
CA LEU A 85 14.50 18.22 21.03
C LEU A 85 13.35 18.99 21.69
N ASP A 86 12.94 20.07 21.04
CA ASP A 86 11.74 20.81 21.41
C ASP A 86 10.58 20.49 20.46
N ARG A 87 9.49 19.96 21.00
CA ARG A 87 8.25 19.68 20.28
C ARG A 87 7.58 20.93 19.72
N ASN A 88 7.81 22.11 20.32
CA ASN A 88 7.23 23.36 19.83
C ASN A 88 7.85 23.80 18.49
N SER A 89 9.03 23.27 18.13
CA SER A 89 9.64 23.44 16.80
C SER A 89 8.87 22.71 15.69
N VAL A 90 8.06 21.70 16.03
CA VAL A 90 7.20 21.00 15.06
C VAL A 90 6.01 21.89 14.71
N ASN A 91 5.65 21.94 13.43
CA ASN A 91 4.53 22.75 12.95
C ASN A 91 3.20 22.34 13.65
N PRO A 92 2.22 23.25 13.80
CA PRO A 92 1.01 22.98 14.57
C PRO A 92 0.13 21.83 14.05
N PHE A 93 0.16 21.55 12.74
CA PHE A 93 -0.63 20.48 12.14
C PHE A 93 -0.09 19.10 12.54
N ASP A 94 1.24 18.92 12.54
CA ASP A 94 1.87 17.64 12.86
C ASP A 94 2.21 17.47 14.35
N ARG A 95 2.24 18.57 15.13
CA ARG A 95 2.59 18.56 16.55
C ARG A 95 1.74 17.58 17.38
N PRO A 96 0.42 17.42 17.19
CA PRO A 96 -0.37 16.44 17.94
C PRO A 96 0.16 15.00 17.83
N ALA A 97 0.72 14.60 16.68
CA ALA A 97 1.25 13.26 16.49
C ALA A 97 2.43 12.94 17.42
N THR A 98 3.16 13.96 17.89
CA THR A 98 4.29 13.77 18.82
C THR A 98 3.85 13.28 20.21
N TYR A 99 2.56 13.40 20.55
CA TYR A 99 1.99 12.89 21.80
C TYR A 99 1.61 11.40 21.70
N ASN A 100 1.63 10.84 20.50
CA ASN A 100 1.22 9.46 20.25
C ASN A 100 2.45 8.55 20.25
N TRP A 101 2.43 7.56 21.14
CA TRP A 101 3.37 6.44 21.15
C TRP A 101 2.57 5.21 21.52
N ASP A 102 2.35 4.34 20.54
CA ASP A 102 1.57 3.12 20.69
C ASP A 102 2.21 2.00 19.86
N PRO A 103 2.99 1.11 20.50
CA PRO A 103 3.58 -0.05 19.83
C PRO A 103 2.53 -1.02 19.24
N GLY A 104 1.33 -1.08 19.83
CA GLY A 104 0.22 -1.89 19.33
C GLY A 104 -0.34 -1.33 18.02
N ALA A 105 -0.50 -0.01 17.93
CA ALA A 105 -0.89 0.67 16.69
C ALA A 105 0.16 0.47 15.58
N ALA A 106 1.45 0.63 15.91
CA ALA A 106 2.56 0.36 14.98
C ALA A 106 2.55 -1.09 14.46
N THR A 107 2.38 -2.07 15.35
CA THR A 107 2.28 -3.48 14.95
C THR A 107 1.04 -3.73 14.08
N THR A 108 -0.07 -3.04 14.35
CA THR A 108 -1.31 -3.19 13.59
C THR A 108 -1.17 -2.60 12.18
N SER A 109 -0.51 -1.44 12.03
CA SER A 109 -0.27 -0.85 10.71
C SER A 109 0.68 -1.70 9.87
N ASP A 110 1.67 -2.36 10.47
CA ASP A 110 2.50 -3.37 9.80
C ASP A 110 1.64 -4.53 9.25
N TYR A 111 0.70 -5.04 10.06
CA TYR A 111 -0.22 -6.09 9.60
C TYR A 111 -1.14 -5.61 8.48
N LEU A 112 -1.60 -4.36 8.49
CA LEU A 112 -2.40 -3.82 7.38
C LEU A 112 -1.58 -3.69 6.10
N ALA A 113 -0.34 -3.23 6.18
CA ALA A 113 0.53 -3.10 5.01
C ALA A 113 0.92 -4.44 4.40
N VAL A 114 1.13 -5.48 5.20
CA VAL A 114 1.33 -6.84 4.65
C VAL A 114 -0.01 -7.43 4.20
N GLY A 115 -1.08 -7.18 4.96
CA GLY A 115 -2.43 -7.70 4.75
C GLY A 115 -3.02 -7.33 3.39
N VAL A 116 -2.77 -6.09 2.94
CA VAL A 116 -3.29 -5.57 1.66
C VAL A 116 -2.83 -6.38 0.45
N MET A 117 -1.76 -7.17 0.58
CA MET A 117 -1.24 -8.04 -0.48
C MET A 117 -2.16 -9.23 -0.83
N VAL A 118 -3.21 -9.49 -0.03
CA VAL A 118 -4.29 -10.40 -0.44
C VAL A 118 -5.10 -9.82 -1.60
N LEU A 119 -5.24 -8.50 -1.72
CA LEU A 119 -6.11 -7.90 -2.74
C LEU A 119 -5.68 -8.27 -4.16
N PRO A 120 -4.41 -8.11 -4.58
CA PRO A 120 -3.98 -8.59 -5.90
C PRO A 120 -4.18 -10.10 -6.09
N ALA A 121 -4.03 -10.92 -5.05
CA ALA A 121 -4.26 -12.36 -5.14
C ALA A 121 -5.73 -12.71 -5.43
N LEU A 122 -6.69 -11.89 -4.95
CA LEU A 122 -8.12 -12.05 -5.26
C LEU A 122 -8.44 -11.81 -6.75
N LEU A 123 -7.53 -11.20 -7.52
CA LEU A 123 -7.67 -11.13 -8.98
C LEU A 123 -7.57 -12.51 -9.64
N LEU A 124 -7.15 -13.56 -8.93
CA LEU A 124 -7.20 -14.93 -9.45
C LEU A 124 -8.59 -15.57 -9.31
N SER A 125 -9.49 -14.95 -8.53
CA SER A 125 -10.84 -15.46 -8.29
C SER A 125 -11.77 -15.25 -9.49
N THR A 126 -11.55 -14.20 -10.30
CA THR A 126 -12.39 -13.94 -11.48
C THR A 126 -11.74 -14.51 -12.73
N HIS A 127 -12.56 -15.14 -13.60
CA HIS A 127 -12.10 -15.74 -14.84
C HIS A 127 -11.36 -14.74 -15.72
N HIS A 128 -11.94 -13.55 -15.93
CA HIS A 128 -11.41 -12.56 -16.85
C HIS A 128 -10.09 -11.95 -16.35
N THR A 129 -9.99 -11.58 -15.07
CA THR A 129 -8.72 -11.09 -14.51
C THR A 129 -7.65 -12.19 -14.48
N ARG A 130 -8.01 -13.44 -14.22
CA ARG A 130 -7.08 -14.58 -14.30
C ARG A 130 -6.58 -14.80 -15.72
N SER A 131 -7.44 -14.65 -16.73
CA SER A 131 -7.08 -14.79 -18.13
C SER A 131 -6.08 -13.73 -18.62
N ASP A 132 -6.04 -12.57 -17.96
CA ASP A 132 -5.11 -11.49 -18.27
C ASP A 132 -4.06 -11.22 -17.17
N LEU A 133 -3.75 -12.24 -16.37
CA LEU A 133 -2.87 -12.13 -15.22
C LEU A 133 -1.50 -11.52 -15.56
N GLY A 134 -0.96 -11.83 -16.75
CA GLY A 134 0.32 -11.26 -17.21
C GLY A 134 0.31 -9.73 -17.27
N ASN A 135 -0.79 -9.11 -17.70
CA ASN A 135 -0.91 -7.65 -17.71
C ASN A 135 -1.01 -7.09 -16.31
N LEU A 136 -1.84 -7.73 -15.48
CA LEU A 136 -2.08 -7.27 -14.12
C LEU A 136 -0.80 -7.36 -13.28
N ILE A 137 0.07 -8.34 -13.55
CA ILE A 137 1.41 -8.42 -12.94
C ILE A 137 2.27 -7.24 -13.38
N VAL A 138 2.36 -6.94 -14.68
CA VAL A 138 3.18 -5.81 -15.18
C VAL A 138 2.70 -4.49 -14.59
N MET A 139 1.40 -4.19 -14.68
CA MET A 139 0.83 -2.97 -14.11
C MET A 139 1.01 -2.91 -12.58
N GLY A 140 0.84 -4.04 -11.89
CA GLY A 140 1.05 -4.12 -10.45
C GLY A 140 2.51 -3.83 -10.06
N LEU A 141 3.46 -4.34 -10.84
CA LEU A 141 4.88 -4.04 -10.68
C LEU A 141 5.18 -2.57 -10.93
N GLU A 142 4.63 -1.96 -11.98
CA GLU A 142 4.77 -0.53 -12.26
C GLU A 142 4.25 0.33 -11.11
N VAL A 143 3.03 0.06 -10.63
CA VAL A 143 2.44 0.74 -9.47
C VAL A 143 3.33 0.59 -8.23
N GLY A 144 3.80 -0.64 -7.96
CA GLY A 144 4.68 -0.94 -6.83
C GLY A 144 6.01 -0.20 -6.90
N MET A 145 6.68 -0.25 -8.06
CA MET A 145 7.99 0.38 -8.27
C MET A 145 7.90 1.91 -8.17
N ILE A 146 6.91 2.53 -8.82
CA ILE A 146 6.73 3.98 -8.76
C ILE A 146 6.43 4.41 -7.33
N ASN A 147 5.49 3.76 -6.66
CA ASN A 147 5.13 4.08 -5.26
C ASN A 147 6.30 3.90 -4.31
N TYR A 148 6.99 2.76 -4.36
CA TYR A 148 8.10 2.45 -3.48
C TYR A 148 9.30 3.37 -3.74
N GLY A 149 9.65 3.59 -5.01
CA GLY A 149 10.74 4.48 -5.39
C GLY A 149 10.52 5.91 -4.91
N ILE A 150 9.31 6.46 -5.09
CA ILE A 150 8.97 7.80 -4.56
C ILE A 150 9.09 7.82 -3.03
N ALA A 151 8.49 6.87 -2.33
CA ALA A 151 8.50 6.84 -0.87
C ALA A 151 9.92 6.74 -0.31
N LEU A 152 10.76 5.87 -0.90
CA LEU A 152 12.15 5.68 -0.50
C LEU A 152 12.98 6.94 -0.77
N SER A 153 12.84 7.54 -1.96
CA SER A 153 13.54 8.79 -2.32
C SER A 153 13.16 9.94 -1.39
N VAL A 154 11.86 10.17 -1.17
CA VAL A 154 11.38 11.28 -0.33
C VAL A 154 11.85 11.12 1.12
N LYS A 155 11.83 9.91 1.68
CA LYS A 155 12.30 9.67 3.05
C LYS A 155 13.77 10.05 3.24
N ASN A 156 14.62 9.64 2.31
CA ASN A 156 16.06 9.89 2.37
C ASN A 156 16.45 11.33 1.99
N LEU A 157 15.59 12.05 1.28
CA LEU A 157 15.76 13.49 1.02
C LEU A 157 15.29 14.35 2.18
N ALA A 158 14.14 14.00 2.78
CA ALA A 158 13.49 14.84 3.78
C ALA A 158 14.14 14.74 5.17
N ASN A 159 14.68 13.56 5.53
CA ASN A 159 15.30 13.30 6.83
C ASN A 159 14.49 13.85 8.03
N ARG A 160 13.17 13.75 7.91
CA ARG A 160 12.21 14.31 8.87
C ARG A 160 12.11 13.43 10.11
N THR A 161 12.41 14.01 11.27
CA THR A 161 12.25 13.39 12.60
C THR A 161 10.85 12.77 12.79
N ARG A 162 10.80 11.51 13.24
CA ARG A 162 9.56 10.79 13.55
C ARG A 162 8.88 11.38 14.79
N PRO A 163 7.54 11.50 14.80
CA PRO A 163 6.83 12.10 15.93
C PRO A 163 7.13 11.44 17.29
N TYR A 164 7.32 10.11 17.33
CA TYR A 164 7.60 9.40 18.58
C TYR A 164 8.94 9.78 19.23
N VAL A 165 9.89 10.34 18.47
CA VAL A 165 11.21 10.74 19.01
C VAL A 165 11.04 11.83 20.07
N TYR A 166 10.05 12.72 19.88
CA TYR A 166 9.67 13.76 20.82
C TYR A 166 8.86 13.25 22.03
N ASN A 167 8.39 11.99 22.01
CA ASN A 167 7.47 11.46 23.02
C ASN A 167 8.22 10.97 24.26
N PRO A 168 7.97 11.49 25.47
CA PRO A 168 8.66 11.04 26.68
C PRO A 168 8.40 9.56 27.03
N ASN A 169 7.29 8.98 26.57
CA ASN A 169 6.93 7.58 26.83
C ASN A 169 7.66 6.59 25.90
N ALA A 170 8.25 7.07 24.80
CA ALA A 170 9.01 6.21 23.90
C ALA A 170 10.39 5.87 24.52
N PRO A 171 10.79 4.59 24.56
CA PRO A 171 12.09 4.18 25.09
C PRO A 171 13.27 4.83 24.33
N LEU A 172 14.36 5.11 25.03
CA LEU A 172 15.55 5.73 24.42
C LEU A 172 16.05 4.92 23.20
N GLY A 173 16.11 3.59 23.31
CA GLY A 173 16.55 2.71 22.22
C GLY A 173 15.71 2.83 20.93
N GLU A 174 14.41 3.13 21.04
CA GLU A 174 13.55 3.36 19.88
C GLU A 174 13.85 4.71 19.21
N LYS A 175 14.19 5.73 20.03
CA LYS A 175 14.49 7.08 19.58
C LYS A 175 15.84 7.20 18.89
N THR A 176 16.81 6.41 19.34
CA THR A 176 18.18 6.36 18.79
C THR A 176 18.32 5.35 17.65
N ASN A 177 17.21 4.86 17.09
CA ASN A 177 17.22 3.95 15.96
C ASN A 177 17.37 4.73 14.63
N ASP A 178 17.94 4.09 13.60
CA ASP A 178 18.25 4.73 12.31
C ASP A 178 17.00 5.32 11.62
N ASP A 179 15.85 4.72 11.90
CA ASP A 179 14.55 5.11 11.37
C ASP A 179 13.99 6.41 11.96
N GLY A 180 14.57 6.91 13.06
CA GLY A 180 14.09 8.08 13.81
C GLY A 180 13.99 9.36 12.97
N ARG A 181 14.67 9.43 11.82
CA ARG A 181 14.66 10.57 10.89
C ARG A 181 13.94 10.28 9.56
N LEU A 182 13.26 9.13 9.42
CA LEU A 182 12.67 8.70 8.16
C LEU A 182 11.14 8.69 8.20
N SER A 183 10.51 9.80 8.61
CA SER A 183 9.06 9.87 8.78
C SER A 183 8.26 10.21 7.51
N PHE A 184 8.81 11.00 6.59
CA PHE A 184 8.01 11.63 5.54
C PHE A 184 8.12 10.95 4.17
N PHE A 185 7.01 10.61 3.50
CA PHE A 185 5.69 10.29 4.07
C PHE A 185 5.64 8.80 4.48
N SER A 186 4.52 8.35 5.06
CA SER A 186 4.36 6.97 5.49
C SER A 186 4.40 6.00 4.30
N ALA A 187 5.39 5.10 4.28
CA ALA A 187 5.49 4.04 3.29
C ALA A 187 4.33 3.04 3.41
N HIS A 188 3.89 2.73 4.64
CA HIS A 188 2.77 1.85 4.93
C HIS A 188 1.45 2.40 4.36
N THR A 189 1.14 3.67 4.62
CA THR A 189 -0.06 4.34 4.08
C THR A 189 -0.03 4.41 2.56
N SER A 190 1.12 4.78 1.97
CA SER A 190 1.24 4.88 0.53
C SER A 190 1.12 3.52 -0.17
N HIS A 191 1.76 2.49 0.39
CA HIS A 191 1.66 1.13 -0.13
C HIS A 191 0.23 0.59 -0.05
N THR A 192 -0.43 0.71 1.10
CA THR A 192 -1.81 0.27 1.26
C THR A 192 -2.78 1.01 0.35
N ALA A 193 -2.54 2.31 0.11
CA ALA A 193 -3.31 3.09 -0.87
C ALA A 193 -3.07 2.55 -2.29
N ALA A 194 -1.81 2.46 -2.72
CA ALA A 194 -1.45 2.00 -4.06
C ALA A 194 -2.07 0.63 -4.38
N VAL A 195 -1.95 -0.34 -3.47
CA VAL A 195 -2.47 -1.70 -3.68
C VAL A 195 -4.00 -1.74 -3.65
N SER A 196 -4.64 -1.06 -2.68
CA SER A 196 -6.11 -1.12 -2.56
C SER A 196 -6.81 -0.41 -3.71
N PHE A 197 -6.29 0.76 -4.13
CA PHE A 197 -6.82 1.48 -5.28
C PHE A 197 -6.53 0.77 -6.59
N PHE A 198 -5.36 0.15 -6.75
CA PHE A 198 -5.07 -0.69 -7.91
C PHE A 198 -6.08 -1.83 -8.04
N PHE A 199 -6.32 -2.57 -6.96
CA PHE A 199 -7.32 -3.64 -6.94
C PHE A 199 -8.72 -3.13 -7.30
N ALA A 200 -9.18 -2.05 -6.65
CA ALA A 200 -10.49 -1.47 -6.92
C ALA A 200 -10.64 -0.99 -8.38
N LYS A 201 -9.57 -0.41 -8.94
CA LYS A 201 -9.51 0.05 -10.33
C LYS A 201 -9.59 -1.13 -11.30
N VAL A 202 -8.76 -2.15 -11.12
CA VAL A 202 -8.78 -3.36 -11.95
C VAL A 202 -10.16 -4.02 -11.90
N MET A 203 -10.69 -4.26 -10.70
CA MET A 203 -12.01 -4.87 -10.56
C MET A 203 -13.13 -4.05 -11.20
N ASN A 204 -13.09 -2.71 -11.07
CA ASN A 204 -14.06 -1.84 -11.73
C ASN A 204 -13.94 -1.87 -13.27
N ASP A 205 -12.72 -1.93 -13.81
CA ASP A 205 -12.49 -1.86 -15.25
C ASP A 205 -12.89 -3.16 -15.95
N TYR A 206 -12.64 -4.30 -15.33
CA TYR A 206 -13.13 -5.60 -15.80
C TYR A 206 -14.65 -5.72 -15.68
N HIS A 207 -15.26 -5.04 -14.69
CA HIS A 207 -16.70 -5.11 -14.42
C HIS A 207 -17.38 -3.74 -14.54
N PRO A 208 -17.46 -3.14 -15.74
CA PRO A 208 -18.00 -1.79 -15.92
C PRO A 208 -19.48 -1.68 -15.54
N ASN A 209 -20.23 -2.80 -15.60
CA ASN A 209 -21.62 -2.93 -15.17
C ASN A 209 -21.78 -3.54 -13.75
N MET A 210 -20.75 -3.42 -12.89
CA MET A 210 -20.81 -3.86 -11.49
C MET A 210 -22.03 -3.29 -10.75
N LYS A 211 -22.64 -4.11 -9.87
CA LYS A 211 -23.72 -3.70 -8.96
C LYS A 211 -23.29 -2.46 -8.18
N THR A 212 -24.12 -1.43 -8.18
CA THR A 212 -23.79 -0.11 -7.59
C THR A 212 -23.33 -0.22 -6.14
N GLY A 213 -24.01 -1.04 -5.33
CA GLY A 213 -23.62 -1.26 -3.93
C GLY A 213 -22.22 -1.85 -3.79
N LEU A 214 -21.87 -2.87 -4.59
CA LEU A 214 -20.53 -3.47 -4.57
C LEU A 214 -19.45 -2.50 -5.04
N LYS A 215 -19.74 -1.71 -6.08
CA LYS A 215 -18.83 -0.67 -6.56
C LYS A 215 -18.54 0.35 -5.45
N ILE A 216 -19.56 0.88 -4.80
CA ILE A 216 -19.40 1.81 -3.67
C ILE A 216 -18.57 1.16 -2.57
N THR A 217 -18.95 -0.04 -2.11
CA THR A 217 -18.22 -0.77 -1.07
C THR A 217 -16.73 -0.94 -1.41
N MET A 218 -16.43 -1.33 -2.65
CA MET A 218 -15.05 -1.55 -3.09
C MET A 218 -14.20 -0.27 -3.03
N TRP A 219 -14.70 0.85 -3.53
CA TRP A 219 -13.99 2.13 -3.45
C TRP A 219 -13.91 2.66 -2.01
N THR A 220 -14.97 2.47 -1.21
CA THR A 220 -14.95 2.80 0.22
C THR A 220 -13.90 2.00 0.96
N VAL A 221 -13.78 0.69 0.73
CA VAL A 221 -12.72 -0.15 1.32
C VAL A 221 -11.35 0.32 0.84
N ALA A 222 -11.19 0.64 -0.45
CA ALA A 222 -9.93 1.14 -0.99
C ALA A 222 -9.47 2.47 -0.36
N MET A 223 -10.41 3.30 0.09
CA MET A 223 -10.12 4.50 0.88
C MET A 223 -9.90 4.19 2.37
N ALA A 224 -10.68 3.30 2.94
CA ALA A 224 -10.67 3.01 4.37
C ALA A 224 -9.37 2.34 4.82
N VAL A 225 -8.82 1.41 4.04
CA VAL A 225 -7.58 0.70 4.38
C VAL A 225 -6.37 1.64 4.57
N PRO A 226 -6.01 2.53 3.62
CA PRO A 226 -4.93 3.47 3.84
C PRO A 226 -5.25 4.52 4.91
N THR A 227 -6.53 4.91 5.06
CA THR A 227 -6.94 5.84 6.13
C THR A 227 -6.71 5.24 7.51
N ALA A 228 -7.11 3.98 7.71
CA ALA A 228 -6.86 3.23 8.94
C ALA A 228 -5.35 3.08 9.19
N THR A 229 -4.59 2.72 8.15
CA THR A 229 -3.12 2.63 8.22
C THR A 229 -2.45 3.97 8.56
N ALA A 230 -3.02 5.10 8.14
CA ALA A 230 -2.50 6.43 8.45
C ALA A 230 -2.83 6.90 9.86
N TYR A 231 -3.94 6.42 10.42
CA TYR A 231 -4.38 6.75 11.77
C TYR A 231 -3.58 6.00 12.84
N LEU A 232 -3.20 4.75 12.54
CA LEU A 232 -2.38 3.88 13.38
C LEU A 232 -0.90 4.26 13.32
#